data_AF-X0MCC2-F1
#
_entry.id   AF-X0MCC2-F1
#
_cell.length_a   1.000
_cell.length_b   1.000
_cell.length_c   1.000
_cell.angle_alpha   90.00
_cell.angle_beta   90.00
_cell.angle_gamma   90.00
#
_symmetry.space_group_name_H-M   'P 1'
#
loop_
_entity.id
_entity.type
_entity.pdbx_description
1 polymer ?
#
loop_
_entity_poly.entity_id
_entity_poly.type
_entity_poly.pdbx_seq_one_letter_code
_entity_poly.pdbx_strand_id
1 'polypeptide(L)'
;MSAQDKAQQYLGQLDRELSKYPALNNLEKQAGVPKAYAAIGVGALYFFLIIFNLGGQLLTNLAGFVIPGYYSLGALFTHNKEDDTQWLTYWVVFSLFTVIESFVQVVYWFPFYFVFKFIFLLWLSLPAFR
;
A
#
# COMPACT_ATOMS: atom_id res chain seq x y z
N MET A 1 -8.68 -25.97 -12.15
CA MET A 1 -8.69 -24.52 -12.44
C MET A 1 -7.36 -24.17 -13.07
N SER A 2 -7.38 -23.69 -14.32
CA SER A 2 -6.18 -23.23 -15.01
C SER A 2 -5.65 -21.95 -14.36
N ALA A 3 -4.37 -21.62 -14.58
CA ALA A 3 -3.80 -20.36 -14.11
C ALA A 3 -4.52 -19.12 -14.69
N GLN A 4 -5.08 -19.26 -15.90
CA GLN A 4 -5.86 -18.22 -16.57
C GLN A 4 -7.20 -17.99 -15.86
N ASP A 5 -7.88 -19.07 -15.43
CA ASP A 5 -9.15 -18.96 -14.70
C ASP A 5 -8.96 -18.21 -13.38
N LYS A 6 -7.86 -18.50 -12.66
CA LYS A 6 -7.53 -17.80 -11.40
C LYS A 6 -7.24 -16.32 -11.65
N ALA A 7 -6.47 -15.99 -12.69
CA ALA A 7 -6.17 -14.60 -13.03
C ALA A 7 -7.45 -13.81 -13.35
N GLN A 8 -8.36 -14.38 -14.15
CA GLN A 8 -9.66 -13.76 -14.45
C GLN A 8 -10.53 -13.61 -13.20
N GLN A 9 -10.48 -14.55 -12.27
CA GLN A 9 -11.18 -14.43 -10.98
C GLN A 9 -10.67 -13.25 -10.15
N TYR A 10 -9.34 -13.10 -9.99
CA TYR A 10 -8.77 -11.97 -9.27
C TYR A 10 -9.06 -10.63 -9.96
N LEU A 11 -8.97 -10.59 -11.29
CA LEU A 11 -9.32 -9.40 -12.07
C LEU A 11 -10.79 -9.02 -11.88
N GLY A 12 -11.70 -9.99 -11.91
CA GLY A 12 -13.12 -9.76 -11.68
C GLY A 12 -13.45 -9.30 -10.26
N GLN A 13 -12.75 -9.85 -9.25
CA GLN A 13 -12.88 -9.39 -7.86
C GLN A 13 -12.39 -7.95 -7.70
N LEU A 14 -11.23 -7.63 -8.27
CA LEU A 14 -10.67 -6.28 -8.24
C LEU A 14 -11.59 -5.30 -8.96
N ASP A 15 -12.10 -5.65 -10.13
CA ASP A 15 -13.04 -4.81 -10.86
C ASP A 15 -14.32 -4.54 -10.05
N ARG A 16 -14.85 -5.56 -9.37
CA ARG A 16 -16.03 -5.43 -8.49
C ARG A 16 -15.78 -4.51 -7.30
N GLU A 17 -14.61 -4.62 -6.66
CA GLU A 17 -14.23 -3.75 -5.56
C GLU A 17 -14.02 -2.30 -6.03
N LEU A 18 -13.33 -2.10 -7.14
CA LEU A 18 -13.12 -0.76 -7.72
C LEU A 18 -14.42 -0.12 -8.21
N SER A 19 -15.40 -0.93 -8.63
CA SER A 19 -16.72 -0.45 -9.05
C SER A 19 -17.51 0.25 -7.94
N LYS A 20 -17.15 0.02 -6.66
CA LYS A 20 -17.76 0.71 -5.52
C LYS A 20 -17.46 2.22 -5.53
N TYR A 21 -16.44 2.66 -6.25
CA TYR A 21 -16.02 4.06 -6.34
C TYR A 21 -16.54 4.72 -7.63
N PRO A 22 -17.52 5.65 -7.55
CA PRO A 22 -18.12 6.27 -8.74
C PRO A 22 -17.10 7.01 -9.63
N ALA A 23 -16.07 7.59 -9.02
CA ALA A 23 -14.99 8.27 -9.73
C ALA A 23 -14.25 7.32 -10.69
N LEU A 24 -13.97 6.08 -10.28
CA LEU A 24 -13.27 5.10 -11.11
C LEU A 24 -14.13 4.65 -12.29
N ASN A 25 -15.44 4.50 -12.08
CA ASN A 25 -16.37 4.16 -13.16
C ASN A 25 -16.49 5.28 -14.19
N ASN A 26 -16.43 6.54 -13.77
CA ASN A 26 -16.43 7.69 -14.67
C ASN A 26 -15.12 7.79 -15.47
N LEU A 27 -13.99 7.51 -14.82
CA LEU A 27 -12.69 7.46 -15.49
C LEU A 27 -12.59 6.31 -16.50
N GLU A 28 -13.13 5.13 -16.18
CA GLU A 28 -13.21 3.99 -17.11
C GLU A 28 -14.02 4.36 -18.36
N LYS A 29 -15.18 5.02 -18.19
CA LYS A 29 -16.01 5.48 -19.31
C LYS A 29 -15.31 6.52 -20.20
N GLN A 30 -14.46 7.37 -19.63
CA GLN A 30 -13.75 8.41 -20.37
C GLN A 30 -12.47 7.89 -21.04
N ALA A 31 -11.68 7.09 -20.33
CA ALA A 31 -10.39 6.58 -20.80
C ALA A 31 -10.52 5.34 -21.69
N GLY A 32 -11.64 4.62 -21.62
CA GLY A 32 -11.86 3.36 -22.36
C GLY A 32 -10.96 2.21 -21.89
N VAL A 33 -10.28 2.35 -20.76
CA VAL A 33 -9.40 1.34 -20.18
C VAL A 33 -10.10 0.73 -18.96
N PRO A 34 -10.17 -0.61 -18.82
CA PRO A 34 -10.80 -1.22 -17.65
C PRO A 34 -10.04 -0.85 -16.38
N LYS A 35 -10.78 -0.41 -15.37
CA LYS A 35 -10.24 0.10 -14.08
C LYS A 35 -9.35 -0.89 -13.36
N ALA A 36 -9.63 -2.19 -13.44
CA ALA A 36 -8.79 -3.23 -12.86
C ALA A 36 -7.36 -3.24 -13.45
N TYR A 37 -7.23 -3.16 -14.78
CA TYR A 37 -5.91 -3.08 -15.42
C TYR A 37 -5.21 -1.76 -15.13
N ALA A 38 -5.95 -0.65 -15.09
CA ALA A 38 -5.40 0.64 -14.71
C ALA A 38 -4.83 0.63 -13.28
N ALA A 39 -5.58 0.08 -12.31
CA ALA A 39 -5.13 -0.04 -10.93
C ALA A 39 -3.89 -0.93 -10.78
N ILE A 40 -3.87 -2.07 -11.46
CA ILE A 40 -2.69 -2.96 -11.50
C ILE A 40 -1.50 -2.24 -12.13
N GLY A 41 -1.71 -1.54 -13.24
CA GLY A 41 -0.66 -0.77 -13.92
C GLY A 41 -0.06 0.31 -13.02
N VAL A 42 -0.89 1.07 -12.31
CA VAL A 42 -0.45 2.09 -11.34
C VAL A 42 0.32 1.44 -10.18
N GLY A 43 -0.18 0.33 -9.62
CA GLY A 43 0.50 -0.39 -8.55
C GLY A 43 1.85 -0.96 -8.98
N ALA A 44 1.92 -1.54 -10.19
CA ALA A 44 3.16 -2.06 -10.77
C ALA A 44 4.17 -0.94 -11.05
N LEU A 45 3.72 0.18 -11.61
CA LEU A 45 4.57 1.35 -11.83
C LEU A 45 5.09 1.90 -10.50
N TYR A 46 4.23 2.02 -9.49
CA TYR A 46 4.62 2.49 -8.17
C TYR A 46 5.70 1.60 -7.53
N PHE A 47 5.52 0.27 -7.58
CA PHE A 47 6.52 -0.67 -7.08
C PHE A 47 7.82 -0.64 -7.88
N PHE A 48 7.73 -0.51 -9.21
CA PHE A 48 8.88 -0.31 -10.07
C PHE A 48 9.68 0.93 -9.68
N LEU A 49 9.03 2.08 -9.46
CA LEU A 49 9.70 3.31 -9.03
C LEU A 49 10.46 3.11 -7.70
N ILE A 50 9.92 2.34 -6.76
CA ILE A 50 10.60 2.01 -5.50
C ILE A 50 11.84 1.13 -5.75
N ILE A 51 11.75 0.11 -6.61
CA ILE A 51 12.89 -0.78 -6.93
C ILE A 51 14.08 0.00 -7.50
N PHE A 52 13.80 0.94 -8.42
CA PHE A 52 14.82 1.79 -9.03
C PHE A 52 15.20 3.01 -8.16
N ASN A 53 14.69 3.07 -6.93
CA ASN A 53 14.90 4.16 -5.98
C ASN A 53 14.55 5.56 -6.54
N LEU A 54 13.60 5.63 -7.47
CA LEU A 54 13.07 6.87 -8.03
C LEU A 54 12.06 7.46 -7.05
N GLY A 55 12.58 8.23 -6.08
CA GLY A 55 11.78 8.76 -4.97
C GLY A 55 11.45 7.71 -3.90
N GLY A 56 12.30 6.70 -3.71
CA GLY A 56 12.07 5.58 -2.79
C GLY A 56 11.64 6.01 -1.38
N GLN A 57 12.35 6.96 -0.76
CA GLN A 57 11.98 7.48 0.55
C GLN A 57 10.58 8.10 0.58
N LEU A 58 10.26 8.96 -0.39
CA LEU A 58 8.95 9.61 -0.49
C LEU A 58 7.83 8.59 -0.70
N LEU A 59 8.00 7.68 -1.68
CA LEU A 59 6.98 6.69 -2.01
C LEU A 59 6.73 5.76 -0.81
N THR A 60 7.79 5.16 -0.25
CA THR A 60 7.64 4.26 0.89
C THR A 60 7.00 4.93 2.11
N ASN A 61 7.37 6.17 2.43
CA ASN A 61 6.75 6.93 3.51
C ASN A 61 5.30 7.28 3.21
N LEU A 62 4.97 7.62 1.95
CA LEU A 62 3.60 7.92 1.54
C LEU A 62 2.69 6.69 1.72
N ALA A 63 3.12 5.52 1.26
CA ALA A 63 2.35 4.28 1.46
C ALA A 63 2.26 3.91 2.94
N GLY A 64 3.38 4.02 3.67
CA GLY A 64 3.47 3.77 5.10
C GLY A 64 2.70 4.78 5.97
N PHE A 65 2.22 5.87 5.39
CA PHE A 65 1.38 6.84 6.07
C PHE A 65 -0.09 6.70 5.67
N VAL A 66 -0.38 6.68 4.36
CA VAL A 66 -1.76 6.75 3.83
C VAL A 66 -2.57 5.49 4.13
N ILE A 67 -1.98 4.31 3.92
CA ILE A 67 -2.68 3.02 4.14
C ILE A 67 -3.09 2.85 5.61
N PRO A 68 -2.15 2.84 6.58
CA PRO A 68 -2.50 2.72 7.99
C PRO A 68 -3.27 3.93 8.51
N GLY A 69 -3.06 5.13 7.96
CA GLY A 69 -3.84 6.32 8.29
C GLY A 69 -5.32 6.16 7.96
N TYR A 70 -5.65 5.64 6.77
CA TYR A 70 -7.03 5.34 6.40
C TYR A 70 -7.67 4.33 7.36
N TYR A 71 -6.98 3.25 7.71
CA TYR A 71 -7.53 2.25 8.63
C TYR A 71 -7.60 2.75 10.09
N SER A 72 -6.62 3.54 10.53
CA SER A 72 -6.62 4.16 11.87
C SER A 72 -7.83 5.07 12.04
N LEU A 73 -8.18 5.86 11.01
CA LEU A 73 -9.40 6.69 11.02
C LEU A 73 -10.67 5.84 11.15
N GLY A 74 -10.71 4.67 10.51
CA GLY A 74 -11.79 3.72 10.68
C GLY A 74 -11.87 3.16 12.10
N ALA A 75 -10.73 2.80 12.70
CA ALA A 75 -10.63 2.25 14.05
C ALA A 75 -11.22 3.20 15.11
N LEU A 76 -11.07 4.52 14.94
CA LEU A 76 -11.65 5.54 15.83
C LEU A 76 -13.17 5.45 15.99
N PHE A 77 -13.87 4.87 15.01
CA PHE A 77 -15.33 4.70 15.05
C PHE A 77 -15.77 3.32 15.52
N THR A 78 -14.82 2.45 15.87
CA THR A 78 -15.08 1.11 16.40
C THR A 78 -14.90 1.10 17.92
N HIS A 79 -15.48 0.10 18.60
CA HIS A 79 -15.25 -0.11 20.04
C HIS A 79 -14.19 -1.17 20.33
N ASN A 80 -13.51 -1.67 19.28
CA ASN A 80 -12.50 -2.71 19.44
C ASN A 80 -11.14 -2.10 19.79
N LYS A 81 -10.58 -2.48 20.94
CA LYS A 81 -9.26 -2.00 21.39
C LYS A 81 -8.08 -2.71 20.69
N GLU A 82 -8.31 -3.85 20.07
CA GLU A 82 -7.27 -4.59 19.35
C GLU A 82 -6.80 -3.80 18.12
N ASP A 83 -7.73 -3.22 17.36
CA ASP A 83 -7.43 -2.36 16.21
C ASP A 83 -6.60 -1.14 16.63
N ASP A 84 -6.97 -0.47 17.72
CA ASP A 84 -6.22 0.68 18.26
C ASP A 84 -4.77 0.30 18.62
N THR A 85 -4.60 -0.86 19.25
CA THR A 85 -3.28 -1.35 19.66
C THR A 85 -2.42 -1.65 18.43
N GLN A 86 -2.97 -2.32 17.42
CA GLN A 86 -2.27 -2.60 16.17
C GLN A 86 -1.77 -1.31 15.50
N TRP A 87 -2.66 -0.33 15.30
CA TRP A 87 -2.29 0.90 14.61
C TRP A 87 -1.31 1.73 15.42
N LEU A 88 -1.45 1.80 16.75
CA LEU A 88 -0.48 2.50 17.59
C LEU A 88 0.91 1.83 17.54
N THR A 89 0.97 0.49 17.61
CA THR A 89 2.25 -0.24 17.43
C THR A 89 2.85 0.03 16.06
N TYR A 90 2.03 0.03 15.00
CA TYR A 90 2.48 0.39 13.66
C TYR A 90 3.11 1.79 13.63
N TRP A 91 2.43 2.79 14.20
CA TRP A 91 2.91 4.18 14.20
C TRP A 91 4.21 4.36 14.97
N VAL A 92 4.41 3.62 16.07
CA VAL A 92 5.67 3.61 16.82
C VAL A 92 6.80 3.07 15.95
N VAL A 93 6.59 1.94 15.26
CA VAL A 93 7.60 1.34 14.37
C VAL A 93 7.89 2.26 13.19
N PHE A 94 6.86 2.78 12.51
CA PHE A 94 7.01 3.71 11.38
C PHE A 94 7.78 4.97 11.76
N SER A 95 7.49 5.54 12.93
CA SER A 95 8.19 6.73 13.44
C SER A 95 9.65 6.44 13.74
N LEU A 96 9.95 5.27 14.34
CA LEU A 96 11.34 4.85 14.60
C LEU A 96 12.15 4.75 13.31
N PHE A 97 11.62 4.09 12.27
CA PHE A 97 12.28 4.02 10.96
C PHE A 97 12.50 5.41 10.36
N THR A 98 11.49 6.27 10.42
CA THR A 98 11.58 7.64 9.87
C THR A 98 12.63 8.48 10.59
N VAL A 99 12.72 8.37 11.92
CA VAL A 99 13.72 9.08 12.73
C VAL A 99 15.13 8.56 12.41
N ILE A 100 15.34 7.24 12.42
CA ILE A 100 16.66 6.63 12.13
C ILE A 100 17.13 7.04 10.73
N GLU A 101 16.27 6.97 9.73
CA GLU A 101 16.59 7.38 8.36
C GLU A 101 16.99 8.85 8.25
N SER A 102 16.39 9.71 9.06
CA SER A 102 16.71 11.14 9.07
C SER A 102 18.15 11.40 9.55
N PHE A 103 18.75 10.48 10.32
CA PHE A 103 20.12 10.58 10.81
C PHE A 103 21.15 9.80 9.99
N VAL A 104 20.73 8.74 9.28
CA VAL A 104 21.65 7.78 8.66
C VAL A 104 21.66 7.93 7.13
N GLN A 105 22.63 8.70 6.59
CA GLN A 105 22.84 8.80 5.15
C GLN A 105 23.32 7.48 4.50
N VAL A 106 23.85 6.54 5.29
CA VAL A 106 24.30 5.21 4.84
C VAL A 106 23.17 4.36 4.26
N VAL A 107 21.91 4.66 4.60
CA VAL A 107 20.73 3.95 4.10
C VAL A 107 20.69 3.92 2.56
N TYR A 108 21.20 4.97 1.91
CA TYR A 108 21.27 5.07 0.45
C TYR A 108 22.33 4.16 -0.21
N TRP A 109 23.31 3.69 0.56
CA TRP A 109 24.34 2.76 0.08
C TRP A 109 23.87 1.31 0.08
N PHE A 110 22.82 0.97 0.83
CA PHE A 110 22.30 -0.39 0.87
C PHE A 110 21.32 -0.62 -0.30
N PRO A 111 21.62 -1.55 -1.22
CA PRO A 111 20.75 -1.80 -2.37
C PRO A 111 19.37 -2.32 -1.90
N PHE A 112 18.32 -1.86 -2.57
CA PHE A 112 16.92 -2.23 -2.30
C PHE A 112 16.40 -1.94 -0.89
N TYR A 113 17.07 -1.09 -0.10
CA TYR A 113 16.62 -0.71 1.24
C TYR A 113 15.13 -0.30 1.28
N PHE A 114 14.72 0.59 0.38
CA PHE A 114 13.34 1.09 0.33
C PHE A 114 12.34 0.01 -0.06
N VAL A 115 12.74 -0.97 -0.88
CA VAL A 115 11.89 -2.13 -1.18
C VAL A 115 11.65 -2.95 0.09
N PHE A 116 12.71 -3.23 0.87
CA PHE A 116 12.57 -3.95 2.13
C PHE A 116 11.69 -3.20 3.13
N LYS A 117 11.95 -1.89 3.31
CA LYS A 117 11.11 -1.05 4.16
C LYS A 117 9.65 -1.08 3.71
N PHE A 118 9.38 -0.92 2.41
CA PHE A 118 8.04 -0.94 1.86
C PHE A 118 7.31 -2.25 2.17
N ILE A 119 7.94 -3.39 1.88
CA ILE A 119 7.37 -4.72 2.14
C ILE A 119 7.12 -4.90 3.64
N PHE A 120 8.09 -4.51 4.48
CA PHE A 120 7.98 -4.62 5.93
C PHE A 120 6.81 -3.78 6.48
N LEU A 121 6.67 -2.52 6.04
CA LEU A 121 5.57 -1.66 6.43
C LEU A 121 4.22 -2.20 5.94
N LEU A 122 4.13 -2.70 4.70
CA LEU A 122 2.89 -3.34 4.23
C LEU A 122 2.55 -4.59 5.04
N TRP A 123 3.55 -5.40 5.37
CA TRP A 123 3.35 -6.60 6.17
C TRP A 123 2.80 -6.29 7.56
N LEU A 124 3.31 -5.24 8.25
CA LEU A 124 2.77 -4.80 9.53
C LEU A 124 1.30 -4.33 9.45
N SER A 125 0.86 -3.85 8.28
CA SER A 125 -0.53 -3.44 8.07
C SER A 125 -1.50 -4.60 7.79
N LEU A 126 -0.99 -5.83 7.68
CA LEU A 126 -1.82 -7.00 7.42
C LEU A 126 -2.71 -7.35 8.63
N PRO A 127 -3.90 -7.94 8.39
CA PRO A 127 -4.84 -8.32 9.45
C PRO A 127 -4.35 -9.46 10.34
N ALA A 128 -3.26 -10.14 9.98
CA ALA A 128 -2.64 -11.16 10.83
C ALA A 128 -2.06 -10.59 12.15
N PHE A 129 -1.89 -9.26 12.22
CA PHE A 129 -1.44 -8.54 13.41
C PHE A 129 -2.58 -7.78 14.13
N ARG A 130 -3.84 -8.03 13.75
CA ARG A 130 -5.03 -7.66 14.54
C ARG A 130 -5.29 -8.70 15.61
#